data_AF-A0A9Q8PY99-F1
#
_entry.id   AF-A0A9Q8PY99-F1
#
_cell.length_a   1.000
_cell.length_b   1.000
_cell.length_c   1.000
_cell.angle_alpha   90.00
_cell.angle_beta   90.00
_cell.angle_gamma   90.00
#
_symmetry.space_group_name_H-M   'P 1'
#
loop_
_entity.id
_entity.type
_entity.pdbx_description
1 polymer ?
#
loop_
_entity_poly.entity_id
_entity_poly.type
_entity_poly.pdbx_seq_one_letter_code
_entity_poly.pdbx_strand_id
1 'polypeptide(L)'
;MNSSVSNQLITEDDALEIAYDLFLEGASEHLEPADQIIFSLQFEQCGAAEVIDVSEDWQQQLNREIDSQRFCEVVIGLAEDEDAELKDIFARILISRDLSQPFSHIIWRQ
;
A
#
# COMPACT_ATOMS: atom_id res chain seq x y z
N MET A 1 23.43 10.46 -27.98
CA MET A 1 23.64 9.59 -26.80
C MET A 1 22.29 9.49 -26.13
N ASN A 2 21.46 8.56 -26.58
CA ASN A 2 20.07 8.48 -26.13
C ASN A 2 20.03 7.27 -25.20
N SER A 3 20.59 7.44 -24.01
CA SER A 3 20.40 6.49 -22.93
C SER A 3 18.92 6.54 -22.58
N SER A 4 18.13 5.75 -23.30
CA SER A 4 16.77 5.41 -22.92
C SER A 4 16.95 4.63 -21.64
N VAL A 5 16.93 5.32 -20.51
CA VAL A 5 16.78 4.65 -19.23
C VAL A 5 15.43 3.98 -19.32
N SER A 6 15.43 2.68 -19.58
CA SER A 6 14.28 1.84 -19.36
C SER A 6 14.00 1.99 -17.87
N ASN A 7 13.13 2.94 -17.51
CA ASN A 7 12.69 3.04 -16.13
C ASN A 7 11.90 1.76 -15.89
N GLN A 8 12.56 0.75 -15.32
CA GLN A 8 11.92 -0.51 -14.98
C GLN A 8 11.05 -0.22 -13.77
N LEU A 9 9.88 0.34 -14.06
CA LEU A 9 8.84 0.53 -13.08
C LEU A 9 8.24 -0.84 -12.79
N ILE A 10 8.15 -1.22 -11.52
CA ILE A 10 7.39 -2.39 -11.12
C ILE A 10 5.91 -2.20 -11.49
N THR A 11 5.24 -3.32 -11.70
CA THR A 11 3.81 -3.31 -11.99
C THR A 11 3.02 -3.02 -10.72
N GLU A 12 1.74 -2.69 -10.87
CA GLU A 12 0.85 -2.50 -9.72
C GLU A 12 0.70 -3.80 -8.92
N ASP A 13 0.78 -4.95 -9.59
CA ASP A 13 0.75 -6.29 -9.00
C ASP A 13 1.97 -6.54 -8.10
N ASP A 14 3.18 -6.23 -8.59
CA ASP A 14 4.40 -6.28 -7.77
C ASP A 14 4.30 -5.35 -6.55
N ALA A 15 3.73 -4.15 -6.72
CA ALA A 15 3.55 -3.21 -5.62
C ALA A 15 2.54 -3.74 -4.59
N LEU A 16 1.46 -4.38 -5.02
CA LEU A 16 0.50 -5.07 -4.16
C LEU A 16 1.19 -6.15 -3.34
N GLU A 17 1.98 -7.02 -3.97
CA GLU A 17 2.70 -8.08 -3.26
C GLU A 17 3.62 -7.50 -2.19
N ILE A 18 4.40 -6.47 -2.52
CA ILE A 18 5.30 -5.79 -1.57
C ILE A 18 4.52 -5.15 -0.43
N ALA A 19 3.42 -4.44 -0.71
CA ALA A 19 2.59 -3.81 0.32
C ALA A 19 2.00 -4.86 1.26
N TYR A 20 1.54 -5.98 0.70
CA TYR A 20 0.93 -7.05 1.44
C TYR A 20 1.93 -7.73 2.38
N ASP A 21 3.15 -8.00 1.90
CA ASP A 21 4.23 -8.57 2.71
C ASP A 21 4.61 -7.63 3.87
N LEU A 22 4.86 -6.35 3.57
CA LEU A 22 5.17 -5.31 4.58
C LEU A 22 4.08 -5.18 5.64
N PHE A 23 2.82 -5.27 5.22
CA PHE A 23 1.69 -5.20 6.12
C PHE A 23 1.59 -6.45 6.99
N LEU A 24 1.75 -7.66 6.44
CA LEU A 24 1.74 -8.88 7.25
C LEU A 24 2.86 -8.90 8.30
N GLU A 25 4.05 -8.41 7.95
CA GLU A 25 5.17 -8.30 8.89
C GLU A 25 4.85 -7.35 10.05
N GLY A 26 4.29 -6.17 9.77
CA GLY A 26 4.03 -5.16 10.80
C GLY A 26 2.68 -5.26 11.51
N ALA A 27 1.68 -5.93 10.93
CA ALA A 27 0.28 -5.89 11.38
C ALA A 27 0.13 -6.40 12.82
N SER A 28 0.83 -7.49 13.16
CA SER A 28 0.79 -8.07 14.50
C SER A 28 1.37 -7.17 15.59
N GLU A 29 2.23 -6.21 15.22
CA GLU A 29 2.91 -5.31 16.17
C GLU A 29 2.34 -3.89 16.18
N HIS A 30 1.82 -3.41 15.05
CA HIS A 30 1.41 -2.02 14.87
C HIS A 30 -0.10 -1.81 14.90
N LEU A 31 -0.90 -2.84 14.58
CA LEU A 31 -2.36 -2.73 14.67
C LEU A 31 -2.82 -2.70 16.12
N GLU A 32 -3.89 -1.96 16.37
CA GLU A 32 -4.55 -1.97 17.66
C GLU A 32 -5.13 -3.37 17.97
N PRO A 33 -5.28 -3.74 19.25
CA PRO A 33 -5.80 -5.06 19.63
C PRO A 33 -7.19 -5.37 19.03
N ALA A 34 -8.03 -4.36 18.79
CA ALA A 34 -9.30 -4.53 18.10
C ALA A 34 -9.10 -4.91 16.62
N ASP A 35 -8.23 -4.19 15.91
CA ASP A 35 -7.90 -4.46 14.52
C ASP A 35 -7.18 -5.80 14.35
N GLN A 36 -6.28 -6.18 15.25
CA GLN A 36 -5.62 -7.50 15.23
C GLN A 36 -6.63 -8.66 15.32
N ILE A 37 -7.67 -8.50 16.14
CA ILE A 37 -8.75 -9.48 16.28
C ILE A 37 -9.58 -9.52 14.99
N ILE A 38 -9.99 -8.36 14.47
CA ILE A 38 -10.80 -8.27 13.25
C ILE A 38 -10.01 -8.86 12.07
N PHE A 39 -8.75 -8.48 11.93
CA PHE A 39 -7.81 -9.00 10.97
C PHE A 39 -7.72 -10.53 11.07
N SER A 40 -7.42 -11.08 12.25
CA SER A 40 -7.29 -12.54 12.41
C SER A 40 -8.59 -13.31 12.12
N LEU A 41 -9.77 -12.70 12.31
CA LEU A 41 -11.06 -13.35 12.12
C LEU A 41 -11.61 -13.23 10.70
N GLN A 42 -11.42 -12.09 10.06
CA GLN A 42 -12.08 -11.75 8.80
C GLN A 42 -11.11 -11.65 7.62
N PHE A 43 -9.81 -11.46 7.85
CA PHE A 43 -8.87 -11.21 6.76
C PHE A 43 -8.73 -12.37 5.78
N GLU A 44 -8.81 -13.63 6.24
CA GLU A 44 -8.77 -14.78 5.34
C GLU A 44 -9.94 -14.84 4.34
N GLN A 45 -11.06 -14.14 4.65
CA GLN A 45 -12.28 -14.19 3.83
C GLN A 45 -12.62 -12.85 3.17
N CYS A 46 -12.33 -11.74 3.85
CA CYS A 46 -12.71 -10.37 3.49
C CYS A 46 -11.48 -9.46 3.29
N GLY A 47 -10.27 -9.98 3.48
CA GLY A 47 -9.04 -9.22 3.31
C GLY A 47 -8.86 -8.81 1.85
N ALA A 48 -8.75 -7.51 1.62
CA ALA A 48 -8.57 -6.95 0.29
C ALA A 48 -7.48 -5.87 0.31
N ALA A 49 -6.73 -5.79 -0.78
CA ALA A 49 -5.73 -4.77 -1.01
C ALA A 49 -6.01 -4.13 -2.39
N GLU A 50 -6.05 -2.81 -2.42
CA GLU A 50 -6.34 -2.06 -3.65
C GLU A 50 -5.24 -1.05 -3.92
N VAL A 51 -4.85 -0.93 -5.19
CA VAL A 51 -3.94 0.12 -5.64
C VAL A 51 -4.76 1.31 -6.06
N ILE A 52 -4.48 2.45 -5.43
CA ILE A 52 -5.10 3.72 -5.75
C ILE A 52 -4.05 4.75 -6.14
N ASP A 53 -4.51 5.82 -6.79
CA ASP A 53 -3.68 6.98 -7.06
C ASP A 53 -3.19 7.62 -5.77
N VAL A 54 -1.91 7.99 -5.77
CA VAL A 54 -1.28 8.61 -4.60
C VAL A 54 -1.95 9.94 -4.29
N SER A 55 -2.48 10.05 -3.08
CA SER A 55 -3.09 11.29 -2.60
C SER A 55 -2.05 12.41 -2.43
N GLU A 56 -2.46 13.66 -2.69
CA GLU A 56 -1.61 14.85 -2.47
C GLU A 56 -1.17 15.01 -1.00
N ASP A 57 -1.90 14.39 -0.06
CA ASP A 57 -1.56 14.37 1.36
C ASP A 57 -0.14 13.82 1.60
N TRP A 58 0.27 12.80 0.85
CA TRP A 58 1.61 12.22 0.95
C TRP A 58 2.72 13.21 0.67
N GLN A 59 2.51 14.13 -0.27
CA GLN A 59 3.48 15.17 -0.60
C GLN A 59 3.68 16.12 0.58
N GLN A 60 2.59 16.43 1.30
CA GLN A 60 2.65 17.26 2.50
C GLN A 60 3.28 16.51 3.68
N GLN A 61 2.92 15.24 3.89
CA GLN A 61 3.45 14.38 4.96
C GLN A 61 4.96 14.16 4.82
N LEU A 62 5.42 13.84 3.61
CA LEU A 62 6.82 13.50 3.32
C LEU A 62 7.67 14.74 2.98
N ASN A 63 7.04 15.91 2.89
CA ASN A 63 7.65 17.18 2.44
C ASN A 63 8.48 17.01 1.15
N ARG A 64 8.00 16.19 0.21
CA ARG A 64 8.68 15.92 -1.07
C ARG A 64 7.65 15.79 -2.19
N GLU A 65 8.10 16.01 -3.42
CA GLU A 65 7.28 15.76 -4.61
C GLU A 65 7.09 14.26 -4.81
N ILE A 66 5.83 13.82 -4.78
CA ILE A 66 5.42 12.44 -5.08
C ILE A 66 4.77 12.41 -6.44
N ASP A 67 5.40 11.67 -7.35
CA ASP A 67 5.01 11.56 -8.74
C ASP A 67 4.08 10.35 -8.90
N SER A 68 2.79 10.55 -9.17
CA SER A 68 1.81 9.45 -9.27
C SER A 68 2.10 8.47 -10.41
N GLN A 69 2.98 8.83 -11.37
CA GLN A 69 3.44 7.88 -12.37
C GLN A 69 4.52 6.93 -11.86
N ARG A 70 5.25 7.33 -10.81
CA ARG A 70 6.36 6.56 -10.22
C ARG A 70 6.03 6.03 -8.83
N PHE A 71 4.97 6.49 -8.20
CA PHE A 71 4.53 6.04 -6.91
C PHE A 71 3.10 5.58 -7.01
N CYS A 72 2.78 4.52 -6.29
CA CYS A 72 1.43 4.01 -6.13
C CYS A 72 1.13 3.89 -4.64
N GLU A 73 -0.13 4.14 -4.29
CA GLU A 73 -0.61 3.94 -2.93
C GLU A 73 -1.39 2.64 -2.90
N VAL A 74 -1.02 1.75 -1.98
CA VAL A 74 -1.73 0.50 -1.73
C VAL A 74 -2.48 0.64 -0.42
N VAL A 75 -3.79 0.45 -0.46
CA VAL A 75 -4.65 0.45 0.72
C VAL A 75 -5.02 -0.98 1.06
N ILE A 76 -4.80 -1.36 2.32
CA ILE A 76 -5.13 -2.70 2.82
C ILE A 76 -6.24 -2.56 3.84
N GLY A 77 -7.30 -3.35 3.65
CA GLY A 77 -8.47 -3.31 4.52
C GLY A 77 -9.37 -4.53 4.38
N LEU A 78 -10.62 -4.35 4.83
CA LEU A 78 -11.69 -5.31 4.58
C LEU A 78 -12.68 -4.79 3.54
N ALA A 79 -13.02 -5.67 2.61
CA ALA A 79 -14.13 -5.52 1.69
C ALA A 79 -15.15 -6.64 1.95
N GLU A 80 -16.44 -6.38 1.70
CA GLU A 80 -17.47 -7.42 1.83
C GLU A 80 -17.28 -8.55 0.80
N ASP A 81 -16.79 -8.19 -0.39
CA ASP A 81 -16.53 -9.07 -1.53
C ASP A 81 -15.38 -8.46 -2.39
N GLU A 82 -14.86 -9.22 -3.35
CA GLU A 82 -13.77 -8.79 -4.27
C GLU A 82 -14.12 -7.52 -5.10
N ASP A 83 -15.41 -7.27 -5.34
CA ASP A 83 -15.93 -6.12 -6.08
C ASP A 83 -16.47 -5.00 -5.16
N ALA A 84 -16.40 -5.18 -3.83
CA ALA A 84 -16.94 -4.22 -2.87
C ALA A 84 -15.89 -3.17 -2.47
N GLU A 85 -16.36 -1.95 -2.17
CA GLU A 85 -15.50 -0.89 -1.66
C GLU A 85 -14.86 -1.29 -0.32
N LEU A 86 -13.56 -0.99 -0.16
CA LEU A 86 -12.85 -1.15 1.09
C LEU A 86 -13.48 -0.25 2.17
N LYS A 87 -14.00 -0.87 3.24
CA LYS A 87 -14.68 -0.15 4.34
C LYS A 87 -13.78 0.04 5.55
N ASP A 88 -13.02 -0.98 5.91
CA ASP A 88 -12.14 -0.98 7.08
C ASP A 88 -10.69 -1.00 6.64
N ILE A 89 -10.16 0.18 6.30
CA ILE A 89 -8.74 0.36 5.97
C ILE A 89 -7.89 0.21 7.23
N PHE A 90 -7.04 -0.81 7.26
CA PHE A 90 -6.08 -1.04 8.35
C PHE A 90 -4.78 -0.27 8.13
N ALA A 91 -4.30 -0.21 6.88
CA ALA A 91 -3.05 0.45 6.56
C ALA A 91 -3.04 1.02 5.14
N ARG A 92 -2.23 2.05 4.95
CA ARG A 92 -1.94 2.70 3.67
C ARG A 92 -0.45 2.64 3.43
N ILE A 93 -0.03 2.06 2.30
CA ILE A 93 1.38 1.85 1.98
C ILE A 93 1.70 2.61 0.70
N LEU A 94 2.59 3.59 0.79
CA LEU A 94 3.12 4.28 -0.38
C LEU A 94 4.34 3.52 -0.91
N ILE A 95 4.28 3.07 -2.16
CA ILE A 95 5.36 2.30 -2.79
C ILE A 95 5.88 3.03 -4.03
N SER A 96 7.19 3.11 -4.15
CA SER A 96 7.88 3.54 -5.36
C SER A 96 7.89 2.41 -6.36
N ARG A 97 7.32 2.68 -7.54
CA ARG A 97 7.43 1.81 -8.69
C ARG A 97 8.85 1.76 -9.24
N ASP A 98 9.69 2.73 -8.93
CA ASP A 98 11.04 2.84 -9.48
C ASP A 98 12.01 1.82 -8.83
N LEU A 99 12.43 0.80 -9.58
CA LEU A 99 13.40 -0.20 -9.09
C LEU A 99 14.76 0.39 -8.73
N SER A 100 15.15 1.55 -9.28
CA SER A 100 16.43 2.18 -8.96
C SER A 100 16.38 2.89 -7.60
N GLN A 101 15.18 3.25 -7.15
CA GLN A 101 14.93 3.91 -5.87
C GLN A 101 13.75 3.24 -5.16
N PRO A 102 13.98 2.04 -4.57
CA PRO A 102 12.98 1.38 -3.77
C PRO A 102 12.67 2.24 -2.54
N PHE A 103 11.41 2.60 -2.41
CA PHE A 103 10.90 3.36 -1.28
C PHE A 103 9.52 2.81 -0.94
N SER A 104 9.33 2.43 0.32
CA SER A 104 8.04 2.02 0.86
C SER A 104 7.81 2.77 2.17
N HIS A 105 6.57 3.22 2.38
CA HIS A 105 6.18 3.85 3.63
C HIS A 105 4.78 3.39 4.03
N ILE A 106 4.68 2.74 5.18
CA ILE A 106 3.41 2.25 5.72
C ILE A 106 2.88 3.22 6.78
N ILE A 107 1.62 3.59 6.64
CA ILE A 107 0.84 4.32 7.63
C ILE A 107 -0.24 3.39 8.13
N TRP A 108 -0.19 3.09 9.43
CA TRP A 108 -1.19 2.29 10.12
C TRP A 108 -2.35 3.18 10.57
N ARG A 109 -3.57 2.64 10.57
CA ARG A 109 -4.72 3.28 11.21
C ARG A 109 -4.44 3.41 12.72
N GLN A 110 -4.74 4.58 13.29
CA GLN A 110 -4.68 4.89 14.73
C GLN A 110 -6.06 5.31 15.24
#